data_AF-A0AAV9PWI9-F1
#
_entry.id   AF-A0AAV9PWI9-F1
#
_cell.length_a   1.000
_cell.length_b   1.000
_cell.length_c   1.000
_cell.angle_alpha   90.00
_cell.angle_beta   90.00
_cell.angle_gamma   90.00
#
_symmetry.space_group_name_H-M   'P 1'
#
loop_
_entity.id
_entity.type
_entity.pdbx_description
1 polymer ?
#
loop_
_entity_poly.entity_id
_entity_poly.type
_entity_poly.pdbx_seq_one_letter_code
_entity_poly.pdbx_strand_id
1 'polypeptide(L)'
;MKDNLKNDECAPISPSLPSSTLGTDTQTPTNARTSSGTSIPDMAAAPSPSFDPPITFSTVIDSDHNTINRFAGRLKRARTSADRVHLLREVTWRLVRHDVSEDIVMRPAFVAHLGDEGERMAEHDRTDHDRAKIELLALFGTGQPDAPDFMQRIDRLFAELLEHMRTESGDQIPALERMLDPLESQRLGREYMKTQVLAPDLVLSDEHSGQMRRVWRDVEEYARTDLARFRDIYERVTKELYPTTTTTGYGRGKL
;
A
#
# COMPACT_ATOMS: atom_id res chain seq x y z
N MET A 1 -11.10 -41.89 -20.14
CA MET A 1 -11.00 -42.68 -18.90
C MET A 1 -9.78 -42.14 -18.17
N LYS A 2 -10.01 -41.35 -17.11
CA LYS A 2 -9.09 -40.85 -16.08
C LYS A 2 -7.66 -40.46 -16.49
N ASP A 3 -7.40 -39.15 -16.56
CA ASP A 3 -6.08 -38.58 -16.27
C ASP A 3 -6.13 -37.79 -14.96
N ASN A 4 -5.25 -38.19 -14.06
CA ASN A 4 -5.00 -37.66 -12.73
C ASN A 4 -3.86 -36.64 -12.86
N LEU A 5 -4.10 -35.35 -12.64
CA LEU A 5 -3.03 -34.43 -12.27
C LEU A 5 -3.38 -33.76 -10.94
N LYS A 6 -2.47 -33.98 -9.99
CA LYS A 6 -2.44 -33.41 -8.65
C LYS A 6 -2.18 -31.91 -8.74
N ASN A 7 -2.92 -31.17 -7.92
CA ASN A 7 -2.66 -29.77 -7.63
C ASN A 7 -1.46 -29.68 -6.70
N ASP A 8 -0.42 -28.96 -7.11
CA ASP A 8 0.62 -28.46 -6.20
C ASP A 8 0.22 -27.05 -5.76
N GLU A 9 -0.08 -26.94 -4.47
CA GLU A 9 -0.29 -25.70 -3.72
C GLU A 9 1.04 -24.94 -3.63
N CYS A 10 1.05 -23.69 -4.11
CA CYS A 10 2.19 -22.78 -3.94
C CYS A 10 1.86 -21.78 -2.82
N ALA A 11 2.57 -21.90 -1.70
CA ALA A 11 2.49 -21.00 -0.55
C ALA A 11 3.14 -19.62 -0.86
N PRO A 12 2.71 -18.53 -0.20
CA PRO A 12 3.22 -17.20 -0.49
C PRO A 12 4.65 -16.99 0.06
N ILE A 13 5.53 -16.53 -0.83
CA ILE A 13 6.93 -16.19 -0.56
C ILE A 13 7.01 -14.76 0.00
N SER A 14 7.60 -14.59 1.18
CA SER A 14 7.95 -13.28 1.76
C SER A 14 9.08 -12.61 0.95
N PRO A 15 9.04 -11.28 0.72
CA PRO A 15 10.10 -10.59 -0.02
C PRO A 15 11.28 -10.24 0.89
N SER A 16 12.44 -10.85 0.62
CA SER A 16 13.74 -10.42 1.13
C SER A 16 14.26 -9.19 0.36
N LEU A 17 14.78 -8.19 1.08
CA LEU A 17 15.41 -6.99 0.51
C LEU A 17 16.79 -7.29 -0.11
N PRO A 18 17.21 -6.62 -1.19
CA PRO A 18 18.56 -6.77 -1.73
C PRO A 18 19.58 -5.86 -1.03
N SER A 19 20.72 -6.44 -0.66
CA SER A 19 21.92 -5.73 -0.21
C SER A 19 22.63 -5.04 -1.38
N SER A 20 22.93 -3.75 -1.23
CA SER A 20 23.76 -2.97 -2.14
C SER A 20 25.23 -3.18 -1.83
N THR A 21 26.02 -3.62 -2.80
CA THR A 21 27.49 -3.48 -2.78
C THR A 21 27.92 -2.73 -4.04
N LEU A 22 28.29 -1.46 -3.87
CA LEU A 22 29.13 -0.74 -4.83
C LEU A 22 30.58 -1.20 -4.64
N GLY A 23 31.20 -1.64 -5.73
CA GLY A 23 32.64 -1.77 -5.83
C GLY A 23 33.26 -0.44 -6.24
N THR A 24 34.30 -0.01 -5.53
CA THR A 24 35.24 1.00 -6.02
C THR A 24 36.65 0.52 -5.73
N ASP A 25 37.35 0.15 -6.80
CA ASP A 25 38.81 0.06 -6.85
C ASP A 25 39.42 1.44 -6.62
N THR A 26 40.34 1.58 -5.67
CA THR A 26 41.46 2.52 -5.80
C THR A 26 42.66 2.02 -5.02
N GLN A 27 43.79 1.99 -5.71
CA GLN A 27 45.11 1.54 -5.29
C GLN A 27 45.69 2.38 -4.14
N THR A 28 46.41 1.70 -3.24
CA THR A 28 47.39 2.27 -2.31
C THR A 28 48.74 2.49 -3.02
N PRO A 29 49.62 3.36 -2.49
CA PRO A 29 50.81 2.78 -1.86
C PRO A 29 51.19 3.40 -0.51
N THR A 30 51.50 2.48 0.40
CA THR A 30 52.66 2.44 1.31
C THR A 30 53.12 3.71 2.04
N ASN A 31 53.03 3.67 3.37
CA ASN A 31 54.17 4.03 4.22
C ASN A 31 54.11 3.31 5.57
N ALA A 32 55.20 2.62 5.88
CA ALA A 32 55.41 1.88 7.11
C ALA A 32 55.78 2.83 8.27
N ARG A 33 55.18 2.62 9.44
CA ARG A 33 55.87 2.88 10.71
C ARG A 33 55.29 2.01 11.83
N THR A 34 56.18 1.22 12.41
CA THR A 34 56.01 0.35 13.58
C THR A 34 55.71 1.12 14.86
N SER A 35 54.73 0.68 15.65
CA SER A 35 54.79 0.78 17.11
C SER A 35 53.95 -0.32 17.76
N SER A 36 54.60 -1.04 18.68
CA SER A 36 54.11 -2.11 19.55
C SER A 36 53.06 -1.64 20.56
N GLY A 37 52.03 -2.46 20.79
CA GLY A 37 51.13 -2.29 21.95
C GLY A 37 49.92 -3.22 21.95
N THR A 38 50.04 -4.34 22.69
CA THR A 38 49.00 -5.13 23.37
C THR A 38 47.74 -5.53 22.59
N SER A 39 47.68 -6.81 22.19
CA SER A 39 46.49 -7.49 21.69
C SER A 39 45.42 -7.63 22.78
N ILE A 40 44.27 -6.97 22.59
CA ILE A 40 43.02 -7.30 23.28
C ILE A 40 42.30 -8.34 22.41
N PRO A 41 41.78 -9.45 22.96
CA PRO A 41 41.05 -10.43 22.16
C PRO A 41 39.78 -9.77 21.60
N ASP A 42 39.61 -9.91 20.29
CA ASP A 42 38.47 -9.43 19.52
C ASP A 42 37.20 -10.17 20.00
N MET A 43 36.44 -9.53 20.89
CA MET A 43 35.10 -10.01 21.22
C MET A 43 34.22 -9.70 20.02
N ALA A 44 33.97 -10.71 19.19
CA ALA A 44 33.00 -10.63 18.11
C ALA A 44 31.71 -9.99 18.63
N ALA A 45 31.43 -8.76 18.17
CA ALA A 45 30.22 -8.04 18.52
C ALA A 45 29.03 -8.89 18.09
N ALA A 46 28.19 -9.28 19.05
CA ALA A 46 26.94 -9.95 18.76
C ALA A 46 26.13 -9.05 17.79
N PRO A 47 25.44 -9.63 16.78
CA PRO A 47 24.62 -8.84 15.88
C PRO A 47 23.57 -8.11 16.72
N SER A 48 23.61 -6.78 16.69
CA SER A 48 22.58 -5.94 17.29
C SER A 48 21.22 -6.39 16.74
N PRO A 49 20.20 -6.59 17.58
CA PRO A 49 18.87 -6.91 17.08
C PRO A 49 18.47 -5.79 16.10
N SER A 50 18.03 -6.17 14.89
CA SER A 50 17.48 -5.22 13.93
C SER A 50 16.33 -4.50 14.62
N PHE A 51 16.49 -3.20 14.84
CA PHE A 51 15.39 -2.37 15.31
C PHE A 51 14.41 -2.24 14.15
N ASP A 52 13.37 -3.05 14.16
CA ASP A 52 12.24 -2.82 13.28
C ASP A 52 11.58 -1.51 13.76
N PRO A 53 11.59 -0.44 12.94
CA PRO A 53 10.95 0.79 13.34
C PRO A 53 9.46 0.54 13.62
N PRO A 54 8.89 1.21 14.63
CA PRO A 54 7.49 1.01 14.98
C PRO A 54 6.59 1.33 13.79
N ILE A 55 5.50 0.58 13.62
CA ILE A 55 4.48 0.83 12.62
C ILE A 55 3.77 2.14 12.97
N THR A 56 4.17 3.25 12.35
CA THR A 56 3.48 4.55 12.45
C THR A 56 2.61 4.78 11.23
N PHE A 57 1.74 5.79 11.30
CA PHE A 57 0.93 6.20 10.18
C PHE A 57 1.78 6.52 8.94
N SER A 58 2.83 7.34 9.08
CA SER A 58 3.76 7.63 7.98
C SER A 58 4.39 6.38 7.36
N THR A 59 4.91 5.47 8.19
CA THR A 59 5.62 4.29 7.66
C THR A 59 4.72 3.38 6.84
N VAL A 60 3.43 3.31 7.16
CA VAL A 60 2.45 2.50 6.44
C VAL A 60 2.15 3.12 5.08
N ILE A 61 1.90 4.43 5.03
CA ILE A 61 1.58 5.12 3.77
C ILE A 61 2.79 5.16 2.85
N ASP A 62 3.99 5.46 3.38
CA ASP A 62 5.23 5.44 2.61
C ASP A 62 5.49 4.06 1.99
N SER A 63 5.15 2.97 2.70
CA SER A 63 5.26 1.62 2.17
C SER A 63 4.32 1.38 0.97
N ASP A 64 3.11 1.93 1.02
CA ASP A 64 2.15 1.84 -0.08
C ASP A 64 2.58 2.70 -1.28
N HIS A 65 3.01 3.95 -1.04
CA HIS A 65 3.64 4.82 -2.05
C HIS A 65 4.80 4.12 -2.76
N ASN A 66 5.72 3.54 -1.98
CA ASN A 66 6.87 2.81 -2.52
C ASN A 66 6.44 1.61 -3.38
N THR A 67 5.36 0.94 -3.00
CA THR A 67 4.81 -0.16 -3.78
C THR A 67 4.20 0.32 -5.09
N ILE A 68 3.39 1.38 -5.08
CA ILE A 68 2.82 1.98 -6.30
C ILE A 68 3.93 2.44 -7.25
N ASN A 69 4.90 3.21 -6.74
CA ASN A 69 6.05 3.69 -7.50
C ASN A 69 6.88 2.56 -8.12
N ARG A 70 7.05 1.44 -7.42
CA ARG A 70 7.74 0.26 -7.94
C ARG A 70 7.00 -0.33 -9.15
N PHE A 71 5.68 -0.46 -9.10
CA PHE A 71 4.89 -0.98 -10.21
C PHE A 71 4.77 0.02 -11.37
N ALA A 72 4.64 1.31 -11.08
CA ALA A 72 4.70 2.38 -12.08
C ALA A 72 6.03 2.35 -12.85
N GLY A 73 7.15 2.23 -12.13
CA GLY A 73 8.47 2.07 -12.74
C GLY A 73 8.59 0.81 -13.61
N ARG A 74 7.99 -0.31 -13.20
CA ARG A 74 7.93 -1.53 -14.03
C ARG A 74 7.11 -1.30 -15.29
N LEU A 75 5.95 -0.63 -15.20
CA LEU A 75 5.11 -0.31 -16.35
C LEU A 75 5.86 0.58 -17.36
N LYS A 76 6.58 1.60 -16.89
CA LYS A 76 7.41 2.46 -17.74
C LYS A 76 8.51 1.72 -18.50
N ARG A 77 8.99 0.59 -17.96
CA ARG A 77 10.03 -0.25 -18.56
C ARG A 77 9.46 -1.45 -19.34
N ALA A 78 8.14 -1.63 -19.36
CA ALA A 78 7.49 -2.75 -20.01
C ALA A 78 7.71 -2.71 -21.53
N ARG A 79 8.22 -3.81 -22.08
CA ARG A 79 8.60 -3.92 -23.50
C ARG A 79 7.52 -4.56 -24.36
N THR A 80 6.64 -5.35 -23.76
CA THR A 80 5.59 -6.07 -24.47
C THR A 80 4.22 -5.50 -24.14
N SER A 81 3.31 -5.62 -25.10
CA SER A 81 1.90 -5.28 -24.93
C SER A 81 1.25 -6.02 -23.75
N ALA A 82 1.56 -7.30 -23.58
CA ALA A 82 1.05 -8.11 -22.48
C ALA A 82 1.54 -7.61 -21.12
N ASP A 83 2.83 -7.27 -21.00
CA ASP A 83 3.38 -6.71 -19.76
C ASP A 83 2.75 -5.35 -19.44
N ARG A 84 2.56 -4.48 -20.45
CA ARG A 84 1.92 -3.17 -20.26
C ARG A 84 0.50 -3.32 -19.73
N VAL A 85 -0.30 -4.21 -20.33
CA VAL A 85 -1.68 -4.47 -19.86
C VAL A 85 -1.68 -5.03 -18.43
N HIS A 86 -0.82 -6.00 -18.14
CA HIS A 86 -0.73 -6.58 -16.80
C HIS A 86 -0.30 -5.56 -15.75
N LEU A 87 0.73 -4.77 -16.03
CA LEU A 87 1.26 -3.77 -15.10
C LEU A 87 0.33 -2.55 -14.96
N LEU A 88 -0.40 -2.17 -16.01
CA LEU A 88 -1.47 -1.18 -15.91
C LEU A 88 -2.58 -1.64 -14.95
N ARG A 89 -2.97 -2.92 -15.03
CA ARG A 89 -3.87 -3.56 -14.04
C ARG A 89 -3.32 -3.46 -12.63
N GLU A 90 -2.08 -3.88 -12.44
CA GLU A 90 -1.43 -3.85 -11.12
C GLU A 90 -1.37 -2.44 -10.51
N VAL A 91 -0.96 -1.43 -11.27
CA VAL A 91 -0.88 -0.08 -10.73
C VAL A 91 -2.28 0.47 -10.44
N THR A 92 -3.26 0.20 -11.31
CA THR A 92 -4.59 0.79 -11.15
C THR A 92 -5.29 0.31 -9.90
N TRP A 93 -5.31 -0.99 -9.63
CA TRP A 93 -5.98 -1.47 -8.43
C TRP A 93 -5.26 -1.01 -7.15
N ARG A 94 -3.92 -0.89 -7.19
CA ARG A 94 -3.13 -0.40 -6.05
C ARG A 94 -3.43 1.05 -5.75
N LEU A 95 -3.44 1.91 -6.77
CA LEU A 95 -3.77 3.33 -6.60
C LEU A 95 -5.19 3.50 -6.07
N VAL A 96 -6.17 2.76 -6.59
CA VAL A 96 -7.56 2.85 -6.09
C VAL A 96 -7.65 2.34 -4.64
N ARG A 97 -6.94 1.27 -4.27
CA ARG A 97 -6.93 0.78 -2.87
C ARG A 97 -6.30 1.79 -1.91
N HIS A 98 -5.26 2.46 -2.37
CA HIS A 98 -4.56 3.51 -1.64
C HIS A 98 -5.48 4.70 -1.37
N ASP A 99 -6.11 5.26 -2.42
CA ASP A 99 -7.15 6.31 -2.33
C ASP A 99 -8.28 5.94 -1.36
N VAL A 100 -8.76 4.69 -1.42
CA VAL A 100 -9.81 4.20 -0.51
C VAL A 100 -9.32 4.16 0.95
N SER A 101 -8.07 3.80 1.18
CA SER A 101 -7.49 3.76 2.53
C SER A 101 -7.31 5.17 3.10
N GLU A 102 -6.97 6.13 2.24
CA GLU A 102 -6.90 7.54 2.59
C GLU A 102 -8.27 8.14 2.86
N ASP A 103 -9.26 7.82 2.02
CA ASP A 103 -10.65 8.22 2.21
C ASP A 103 -11.22 7.76 3.55
N ILE A 104 -10.93 6.52 3.94
CA ILE A 104 -11.46 5.93 5.17
C ILE A 104 -10.68 6.39 6.41
N VAL A 105 -9.38 6.65 6.30
CA VAL A 105 -8.50 6.88 7.46
C VAL A 105 -7.79 8.24 7.43
N MET A 106 -7.06 8.55 6.35
CA MET A 106 -6.21 9.74 6.28
C MET A 106 -7.02 11.04 6.23
N ARG A 107 -7.96 11.17 5.28
CA ARG A 107 -8.75 12.37 5.09
C ARG A 107 -9.56 12.74 6.35
N PRO A 108 -10.23 11.79 7.03
CA PRO A 108 -10.85 12.08 8.32
C PRO A 108 -9.86 12.53 9.40
N ALA A 109 -8.65 11.94 9.45
CA ALA A 109 -7.62 12.34 10.40
C ALA A 109 -7.10 13.76 10.11
N PHE A 110 -6.88 14.13 8.85
CA PHE A 110 -6.55 15.51 8.47
C PHE A 110 -7.61 16.48 8.96
N VAL A 111 -8.89 16.25 8.66
CA VAL A 111 -9.98 17.12 9.09
C VAL A 111 -10.05 17.22 10.63
N ALA A 112 -9.95 16.09 11.33
CA ALA A 112 -10.07 16.05 12.78
C ALA A 112 -8.91 16.75 13.52
N HIS A 113 -7.69 16.66 13.00
CA HIS A 113 -6.50 17.14 13.71
C HIS A 113 -5.93 18.48 13.18
N LEU A 114 -6.26 18.86 11.94
CA LEU A 114 -5.72 20.05 11.27
C LEU A 114 -6.80 21.09 10.90
N GLY A 115 -8.09 20.82 11.16
CA GLY A 115 -9.19 21.76 10.92
C GLY A 115 -9.32 22.15 9.44
N ASP A 116 -9.55 23.45 9.18
CA ASP A 116 -9.74 23.99 7.82
C ASP A 116 -8.60 23.63 6.84
N GLU A 117 -7.35 23.61 7.33
CA GLU A 117 -6.21 23.22 6.51
C GLU A 117 -6.26 21.72 6.19
N GLY A 118 -6.69 20.88 7.14
CA GLY A 118 -6.91 19.46 6.92
C GLY A 118 -8.03 19.18 5.92
N GLU A 119 -9.10 19.96 5.94
CA GLU A 119 -10.18 19.88 4.95
C GLU A 119 -9.67 20.23 3.54
N ARG A 120 -8.87 21.30 3.42
CA ARG A 120 -8.24 21.68 2.16
C ARG A 120 -7.28 20.61 1.64
N MET A 121 -6.49 20.00 2.52
CA MET A 121 -5.59 18.88 2.18
C MET A 121 -6.39 17.68 1.66
N ALA A 122 -7.44 17.27 2.38
CA ALA A 122 -8.28 16.14 2.01
C ALA A 122 -9.00 16.33 0.67
N GLU A 123 -9.47 17.55 0.36
CA GLU A 123 -10.12 17.83 -0.92
C GLU A 123 -9.13 17.88 -2.10
N HIS A 124 -7.93 18.42 -1.86
CA HIS A 124 -6.87 18.41 -2.86
C HIS A 124 -6.45 16.98 -3.21
N ASP A 125 -6.20 16.16 -2.18
CA ASP A 125 -5.87 14.75 -2.31
C ASP A 125 -6.95 13.99 -3.11
N ARG A 126 -8.24 14.14 -2.73
CA ARG A 126 -9.36 13.55 -3.48
C ARG A 126 -9.37 13.95 -4.96
N THR A 127 -9.12 15.23 -5.26
CA THR A 127 -9.10 15.74 -6.63
C THR A 127 -7.98 15.13 -7.47
N ASP A 128 -6.79 14.96 -6.90
CA ASP A 128 -5.65 14.35 -7.57
C ASP A 128 -5.90 12.87 -7.85
N HIS A 129 -6.43 12.14 -6.86
CA HIS A 129 -6.80 10.73 -7.00
C HIS A 129 -7.89 10.51 -8.06
N ASP A 130 -8.93 11.34 -8.09
CA ASP A 130 -9.99 11.25 -9.10
C ASP A 130 -9.44 11.44 -10.52
N ARG A 131 -8.55 12.41 -10.72
CA ARG A 131 -7.90 12.65 -12.02
C ARG A 131 -7.07 11.44 -12.46
N ALA A 132 -6.26 10.91 -11.54
CA ALA A 132 -5.41 9.76 -11.84
C ALA A 132 -6.22 8.50 -12.16
N LYS A 133 -7.30 8.24 -11.40
CA LYS A 133 -8.23 7.13 -11.62
C LYS A 133 -8.94 7.24 -12.97
N ILE A 134 -9.42 8.43 -13.34
CA ILE A 134 -10.04 8.67 -14.66
C ILE A 134 -9.07 8.35 -15.79
N GLU A 135 -7.82 8.80 -15.68
CA GLU A 135 -6.81 8.56 -16.71
C GLU A 135 -6.44 7.08 -16.84
N LEU A 136 -6.29 6.37 -15.73
CA LEU A 136 -6.05 4.92 -15.73
C LEU A 136 -7.22 4.13 -16.34
N LEU A 137 -8.46 4.48 -16.00
CA LEU A 137 -9.66 3.89 -16.59
C LEU A 137 -9.76 4.17 -18.09
N ALA A 138 -9.39 5.38 -18.52
CA ALA A 138 -9.32 5.72 -19.94
C ALA A 138 -8.27 4.87 -20.67
N LEU A 139 -7.09 4.67 -20.07
CA LEU A 139 -6.04 3.80 -20.61
C LEU A 139 -6.45 2.32 -20.67
N PHE A 140 -7.27 1.82 -19.74
CA PHE A 140 -7.89 0.50 -19.89
C PHE A 140 -8.86 0.46 -21.06
N GLY A 141 -9.75 1.44 -21.14
CA GLY A 141 -10.85 1.48 -22.10
C GLY A 141 -10.38 1.56 -23.55
N THR A 142 -9.18 2.11 -23.83
CA THR A 142 -8.65 2.11 -25.20
C THR A 142 -8.31 0.71 -25.69
N GLY A 143 -7.94 -0.23 -24.80
CA GLY A 143 -7.47 -1.57 -25.16
C GLY A 143 -6.22 -1.54 -26.06
N GLN A 144 -5.50 -0.42 -26.11
CA GLN A 144 -4.39 -0.18 -27.04
C GLN A 144 -3.09 0.14 -26.28
N PRO A 145 -2.46 -0.86 -25.65
CA PRO A 145 -1.16 -0.71 -24.97
C PRO A 145 0.00 -0.31 -25.88
N ASP A 146 -0.19 -0.34 -27.20
CA ASP A 146 0.77 0.08 -28.23
C ASP A 146 0.37 1.36 -28.96
N ALA A 147 -0.67 2.07 -28.50
CA ALA A 147 -1.03 3.37 -29.06
C ALA A 147 0.17 4.35 -28.96
N PRO A 148 0.41 5.19 -29.99
CA PRO A 148 1.57 6.10 -30.01
C PRO A 148 1.67 7.04 -28.80
N ASP A 149 0.53 7.42 -28.22
CA ASP A 149 0.41 8.31 -27.06
C ASP A 149 0.42 7.57 -25.71
N PHE A 150 0.33 6.24 -25.69
CA PHE A 150 0.22 5.45 -24.45
C PHE A 150 1.33 5.78 -23.46
N MET A 151 2.59 5.74 -23.91
CA MET A 151 3.74 6.00 -23.03
C MET A 151 3.81 7.45 -22.58
N GLN A 152 3.41 8.41 -23.43
CA GLN A 152 3.36 9.83 -23.07
C GLN A 152 2.34 10.07 -21.95
N ARG A 153 1.16 9.45 -22.04
CA ARG A 153 0.11 9.51 -21.02
C ARG A 153 0.56 8.88 -19.70
N ILE A 154 1.19 7.70 -19.77
CA ILE A 154 1.78 7.02 -18.61
C ILE A 154 2.87 7.89 -17.94
N ASP A 155 3.75 8.52 -18.72
CA ASP A 155 4.80 9.36 -18.18
C ASP A 155 4.25 10.59 -17.47
N ARG A 156 3.24 11.24 -18.05
CA ARG A 156 2.56 12.38 -17.44
C ARG A 156 1.86 11.98 -16.14
N LEU A 157 1.02 10.95 -16.20
CA LEU A 157 0.26 10.46 -15.05
C LEU A 157 1.18 10.13 -13.86
N PHE A 158 2.28 9.40 -14.09
CA PHE A 158 3.19 9.04 -13.00
C PHE A 158 4.13 10.17 -12.56
N ALA A 159 4.33 11.21 -13.36
CA ALA A 159 4.99 12.42 -12.90
C ALA A 159 4.09 13.19 -11.91
N GLU A 160 2.80 13.33 -12.25
CA GLU A 160 1.79 13.96 -11.38
C GLU A 160 1.62 13.18 -10.07
N LEU A 161 1.46 11.85 -10.14
CA LEU A 161 1.36 10.99 -8.95
C LEU A 161 2.61 11.00 -8.06
N LEU A 162 3.82 11.06 -8.65
CA LEU A 162 5.05 11.12 -7.87
C LEU A 162 5.15 12.43 -7.07
N GLU A 163 4.72 13.55 -7.67
CA GLU A 163 4.71 14.85 -6.99
C GLU A 163 3.65 14.91 -5.88
N HIS A 164 2.47 14.36 -6.15
CA HIS A 164 1.40 14.19 -5.16
C HIS A 164 1.90 13.40 -3.93
N MET A 165 2.44 12.20 -4.13
CA MET A 165 2.98 11.38 -3.02
C MET A 165 4.15 12.05 -2.30
N ARG A 166 4.99 12.81 -3.01
CA ARG A 166 6.06 13.61 -2.38
C ARG A 166 5.51 14.69 -1.46
N THR A 167 4.44 15.36 -1.87
CA THR A 167 3.79 16.41 -1.09
C THR A 167 3.16 15.83 0.17
N GLU A 168 2.50 14.68 0.04
CA GLU A 168 1.91 13.96 1.17
C GLU A 168 2.97 13.49 2.17
N SER A 169 3.92 12.67 1.72
CA SER A 169 4.99 12.11 2.57
C SER A 169 5.94 13.18 3.12
N GLY A 170 6.17 14.26 2.37
CA GLY A 170 7.13 15.29 2.71
C GLY A 170 6.58 16.38 3.64
N ASP A 171 5.30 16.73 3.47
CA ASP A 171 4.72 17.90 4.12
C ASP A 171 3.45 17.60 4.91
N GLN A 172 2.44 16.99 4.27
CA GLN A 172 1.10 16.85 4.86
C GLN A 172 1.03 15.79 5.96
N ILE A 173 1.56 14.59 5.70
CA ILE A 173 1.61 13.51 6.69
C ILE A 173 2.50 13.90 7.88
N PRO A 174 3.69 14.50 7.69
CA PRO A 174 4.45 15.06 8.81
C PRO A 174 3.70 16.15 9.58
N ALA A 175 2.84 16.95 8.94
CA ALA A 175 2.00 17.92 9.64
C ALA A 175 0.97 17.24 10.55
N LEU A 176 0.33 16.17 10.07
CA LEU A 176 -0.56 15.36 10.90
C LEU A 176 0.20 14.69 12.05
N GLU A 177 1.32 14.02 11.80
CA GLU A 177 2.10 13.31 12.83
C GLU A 177 2.53 14.22 13.99
N ARG A 178 2.81 15.51 13.73
CA ARG A 178 3.12 16.49 14.79
C ARG A 178 1.94 16.73 15.77
N MET A 179 0.72 16.43 15.36
CA MET A 179 -0.49 16.55 16.18
C MET A 179 -0.85 15.26 16.92
N LEU A 180 -0.20 14.14 16.60
CA LEU A 180 -0.51 12.83 17.14
C LEU A 180 0.45 12.45 18.26
N ASP A 181 -0.05 11.76 19.27
CA ASP A 181 0.82 10.97 20.14
C ASP A 181 1.24 9.65 19.44
N PRO A 182 2.29 8.97 19.92
CA PRO A 182 2.77 7.75 19.29
C PRO A 182 1.75 6.62 19.23
N LEU A 183 0.83 6.52 20.19
CA LEU A 183 -0.19 5.46 20.21
C LEU A 183 -1.25 5.72 19.13
N GLU A 184 -1.63 6.98 18.96
CA GLU A 184 -2.59 7.41 17.96
C GLU A 184 -2.04 7.25 16.54
N SER A 185 -0.77 7.62 16.31
CA SER A 185 -0.10 7.37 15.02
C SER A 185 -0.08 5.88 14.68
N GLN A 186 0.28 5.02 15.63
CA GLN A 186 0.24 3.57 15.43
C GLN A 186 -1.18 3.05 15.22
N ARG A 187 -2.18 3.64 15.88
CA ARG A 187 -3.60 3.28 15.69
C ARG A 187 -4.04 3.60 14.27
N LEU A 188 -3.80 4.80 13.78
CA LEU A 188 -4.12 5.19 12.40
C LEU A 188 -3.39 4.30 11.39
N GLY A 189 -2.11 3.99 11.61
CA GLY A 189 -1.37 3.05 10.77
C GLY A 189 -2.02 1.66 10.70
N ARG A 190 -2.47 1.12 11.86
CA ARG A 190 -3.21 -0.15 11.89
C ARG A 190 -4.57 -0.07 11.21
N GLU A 191 -5.32 1.02 11.38
CA GLU A 191 -6.61 1.19 10.69
C GLU A 191 -6.41 1.28 9.16
N TYR A 192 -5.39 1.99 8.70
CA TYR A 192 -5.02 2.03 7.28
C TYR A 192 -4.64 0.64 6.75
N MET A 193 -3.90 -0.16 7.52
CA MET A 193 -3.59 -1.53 7.10
C MET A 193 -4.82 -2.43 7.01
N LYS A 194 -5.84 -2.21 7.86
CA LYS A 194 -7.09 -2.99 7.81
C LYS A 194 -7.89 -2.71 6.55
N THR A 195 -7.91 -1.48 6.05
CA THR A 195 -8.63 -1.14 4.80
C THR A 195 -8.05 -1.86 3.58
N GLN A 196 -6.79 -2.28 3.62
CA GLN A 196 -6.14 -3.01 2.52
C GLN A 196 -6.77 -4.39 2.21
N VAL A 197 -7.70 -4.87 3.05
CA VAL A 197 -8.57 -6.01 2.74
C VAL A 197 -9.46 -5.75 1.51
N LEU A 198 -9.72 -4.48 1.19
CA LEU A 198 -10.42 -4.05 -0.02
C LEU A 198 -9.47 -4.21 -1.22
N ALA A 199 -9.35 -5.42 -1.72
CA ALA A 199 -8.59 -5.74 -2.91
C ALA A 199 -9.49 -6.44 -3.95
N PRO A 200 -9.12 -6.45 -5.25
CA PRO A 200 -9.95 -7.03 -6.31
C PRO A 200 -10.33 -8.50 -6.13
N ASP A 201 -9.62 -9.23 -5.28
CA ASP A 201 -9.86 -10.63 -4.95
C ASP A 201 -10.69 -10.86 -3.68
N LEU A 202 -11.17 -9.80 -3.03
CA LEU A 202 -12.07 -9.89 -1.89
C LEU A 202 -13.29 -10.76 -2.22
N VAL A 203 -13.58 -11.72 -1.36
CA VAL A 203 -14.72 -12.64 -1.45
C VAL A 203 -15.56 -12.47 -0.18
N LEU A 204 -16.87 -12.27 -0.35
CA LEU A 204 -17.83 -12.17 0.74
C LEU A 204 -18.99 -13.13 0.54
N SER A 205 -19.66 -13.50 1.63
CA SER A 205 -20.82 -14.42 1.59
C SER A 205 -22.06 -13.71 1.06
N ASP A 206 -22.63 -14.12 -0.07
CA ASP A 206 -23.88 -13.53 -0.54
C ASP A 206 -25.00 -13.62 0.51
N GLU A 207 -25.65 -12.50 0.83
CA GLU A 207 -26.59 -12.41 1.97
C GLU A 207 -27.81 -13.33 1.83
N HIS A 208 -28.19 -13.65 0.58
CA HIS A 208 -29.37 -14.48 0.31
C HIS A 208 -29.03 -15.97 0.25
N SER A 209 -27.93 -16.31 -0.42
CA SER A 209 -27.54 -17.71 -0.69
C SER A 209 -26.52 -18.27 0.30
N GLY A 210 -25.85 -17.41 1.08
CA GLY A 210 -24.72 -17.79 1.94
C GLY A 210 -23.47 -18.23 1.15
N GLN A 211 -23.47 -18.06 -0.17
CA GLN A 211 -22.38 -18.52 -1.02
C GLN A 211 -21.27 -17.46 -1.09
N MET A 212 -20.02 -17.89 -0.86
CA MET A 212 -18.85 -17.02 -1.04
C MET A 212 -18.67 -16.62 -2.51
N ARG A 213 -18.67 -15.31 -2.79
CA ARG A 213 -18.53 -14.74 -4.13
C ARG A 213 -17.57 -13.55 -4.11
N ARG A 214 -16.81 -13.40 -5.20
CA ARG A 214 -15.98 -12.20 -5.41
C ARG A 214 -16.88 -10.96 -5.41
N VAL A 215 -16.44 -9.92 -4.71
CA VAL A 215 -17.15 -8.64 -4.66
C VAL A 215 -17.09 -7.94 -6.02
N TRP A 216 -15.97 -8.06 -6.72
CA TRP A 216 -15.75 -7.51 -8.06
C TRP A 216 -15.39 -8.62 -9.04
N ARG A 217 -15.88 -8.53 -10.29
CA ARG A 217 -15.54 -9.51 -11.32
C ARG A 217 -14.09 -9.37 -11.79
N ASP A 218 -13.61 -8.14 -11.87
CA ASP A 218 -12.26 -7.80 -12.34
C ASP A 218 -11.78 -6.45 -11.77
N VAL A 219 -10.54 -6.09 -12.14
CA VAL A 219 -9.89 -4.82 -11.74
C VAL A 219 -10.63 -3.59 -12.30
N GLU A 220 -11.31 -3.72 -13.43
CA GLU A 220 -12.01 -2.60 -14.07
C GLU A 220 -13.29 -2.25 -13.30
N GLU A 221 -14.04 -3.27 -12.86
CA GLU A 221 -15.19 -3.11 -11.97
C GLU A 221 -14.75 -2.58 -10.59
N TYR A 222 -13.65 -3.12 -10.05
CA TYR A 222 -13.04 -2.61 -8.81
C TYR A 222 -12.71 -1.12 -8.94
N ALA A 223 -11.97 -0.74 -9.99
CA ALA A 223 -11.54 0.64 -10.20
C ALA A 223 -12.70 1.62 -10.42
N ARG A 224 -13.82 1.18 -11.03
CA ARG A 224 -15.02 2.01 -11.20
C ARG A 224 -15.88 2.17 -9.96
N THR A 225 -15.63 1.38 -8.92
CA THR A 225 -16.39 1.48 -7.67
C THR A 225 -16.17 2.86 -7.04
N ASP A 226 -17.25 3.49 -6.62
CA ASP A 226 -17.22 4.78 -5.93
C ASP A 226 -16.80 4.61 -4.46
N LEU A 227 -16.22 5.67 -3.88
CA LEU A 227 -15.72 5.63 -2.50
C LEU A 227 -16.82 5.32 -1.47
N ALA A 228 -18.07 5.74 -1.71
CA ALA A 228 -19.18 5.42 -0.80
C ALA A 228 -19.46 3.91 -0.78
N ARG A 229 -19.51 3.26 -1.95
CA ARG A 229 -19.64 1.81 -2.03
C ARG A 229 -18.46 1.06 -1.41
N PHE A 230 -17.23 1.57 -1.53
CA PHE A 230 -16.08 0.99 -0.82
C PHE A 230 -16.27 1.05 0.71
N ARG A 231 -16.77 2.16 1.25
CA ARG A 231 -17.09 2.29 2.68
C ARG A 231 -18.16 1.29 3.12
N ASP A 232 -19.24 1.13 2.35
CA ASP A 232 -20.29 0.14 2.65
C ASP A 232 -19.71 -1.29 2.69
N ILE A 233 -18.86 -1.64 1.73
CA ILE A 233 -18.18 -2.95 1.69
C ILE A 233 -17.24 -3.09 2.89
N TYR A 234 -16.48 -2.06 3.24
CA TYR A 234 -15.57 -2.08 4.39
C TYR A 234 -16.29 -2.29 5.71
N GLU A 235 -17.41 -1.60 5.93
CA GLU A 235 -18.24 -1.77 7.12
C GLU A 235 -18.73 -3.22 7.24
N ARG A 236 -19.16 -3.79 6.12
CA ARG A 236 -19.61 -5.17 6.06
C ARG A 236 -18.48 -6.16 6.36
N VAL A 237 -17.33 -6.01 5.72
CA VAL A 237 -16.14 -6.83 5.97
C VAL A 237 -15.74 -6.76 7.43
N THR A 238 -15.76 -5.57 8.01
CA THR A 238 -15.40 -5.35 9.42
C THR A 238 -16.37 -6.05 10.36
N LYS A 239 -17.68 -6.05 10.07
CA LYS A 239 -18.69 -6.80 10.84
C LYS A 239 -18.48 -8.32 10.76
N GLU A 240 -18.09 -8.85 9.59
CA GLU A 240 -17.81 -10.28 9.39
C GLU A 240 -16.51 -10.72 10.08
N LEU A 241 -15.46 -9.89 10.05
CA LEU A 241 -14.15 -10.21 10.65
C LEU A 241 -14.08 -9.93 12.16
N TYR A 242 -14.81 -8.93 12.64
CA TYR A 242 -14.83 -8.51 14.04
C TYR A 242 -16.26 -8.45 14.56
N PRO A 243 -16.96 -9.60 14.65
CA PRO A 243 -18.33 -9.64 15.13
C PRO A 243 -18.37 -9.08 16.56
N THR A 244 -19.18 -8.05 16.77
CA THR A 244 -19.40 -7.50 18.11
C THR A 244 -20.08 -8.60 18.92
N THR A 245 -19.41 -9.15 19.93
CA THR A 245 -20.06 -10.02 20.92
C THR A 245 -21.18 -9.22 21.57
N THR A 246 -22.40 -9.46 21.13
CA THR A 246 -23.58 -8.94 21.81
C THR A 246 -23.64 -9.66 23.15
N THR A 247 -23.29 -8.95 24.24
CA THR A 247 -23.48 -9.41 25.62
C THR A 247 -24.94 -9.83 25.78
N THR A 248 -25.18 -11.13 25.73
CA THR A 248 -26.47 -11.72 26.04
C THR A 248 -26.72 -11.47 27.53
N GLY A 249 -27.95 -11.03 27.84
CA GLY A 249 -28.29 -10.35 29.08
C GLY A 249 -27.84 -11.03 30.37
N TYR A 250 -27.56 -10.19 31.35
CA TYR A 250 -27.42 -10.55 32.76
C TYR A 250 -28.75 -11.18 33.22
N GLY A 251 -28.86 -12.50 33.08
CA GLY A 251 -29.94 -13.29 33.63
C GLY A 251 -29.89 -13.24 35.14
N ARG A 252 -31.03 -12.93 35.75
CA ARG A 252 -31.31 -12.93 37.19
C ARG A 252 -30.63 -14.12 37.90
N GLY A 253 -29.65 -13.82 38.75
CA GLY A 253 -29.23 -14.70 39.84
C GLY A 253 -29.84 -14.18 41.13
N LYS A 254 -30.76 -14.95 41.70
CA LYS A 254 -31.27 -14.78 43.08
C LYS A 254 -30.10 -14.69 44.06
N LEU A 255 -30.19 -13.77 45.02
CA LEU A 255 -30.22 -14.02 46.47
C LEU A 255 -30.85 -12.80 47.16
#